data_AF-A0A1F3EM65-F1
#
_entry.id   AF-A0A1F3EM65-F1
#
_cell.length_a   1.000
_cell.length_b   1.000
_cell.length_c   1.000
_cell.angle_alpha   90.00
_cell.angle_beta   90.00
_cell.angle_gamma   90.00
#
_symmetry.space_group_name_H-M   'P 1'
#
loop_
_entity.id
_entity.type
_entity.pdbx_description
1 polymer ?
#
loop_
_entity_poly.entity_id
_entity_poly.type
_entity_poly.pdbx_seq_one_letter_code
_entity_poly.pdbx_strand_id
1 'polypeptide(L)'
;MILKHKNRPLKLIPIKYAFIKNITDFLEDEDQRRLTTAERAHLDKALYLHHFNNLINSLQSNDQKTYEKVKNASPVYAVKVKPHGQSTTYTIRTNNNITLKCSKLLYELCPDKRMNAKQLTLFDQ
;
A
#
# COMPACT_ATOMS: atom_id res chain seq x y z
N MET A 1 -16.01 13.29 -2.72
CA MET A 1 -17.18 12.56 -3.26
C MET A 1 -18.12 12.24 -2.10
N ILE A 2 -19.45 12.29 -2.28
CA ILE A 2 -20.41 11.85 -1.26
C ILE A 2 -20.77 10.40 -1.56
N LEU A 3 -20.56 9.49 -0.61
CA LEU A 3 -21.05 8.13 -0.74
C LEU A 3 -22.55 8.09 -0.45
N LYS A 4 -23.30 7.35 -1.25
CA LYS A 4 -24.73 7.13 -1.03
C LYS A 4 -25.03 5.64 -0.91
N HIS A 5 -25.89 5.26 0.02
CA HIS A 5 -26.48 3.91 0.11
C HIS A 5 -28.00 4.07 0.14
N LYS A 6 -28.71 3.35 -0.74
CA LYS A 6 -30.17 3.48 -0.90
C LYS A 6 -30.63 4.95 -1.03
N ASN A 7 -29.92 5.75 -1.82
CA ASN A 7 -30.12 7.19 -2.02
C ASN A 7 -29.93 8.11 -0.78
N ARG A 8 -29.46 7.60 0.36
CA ARG A 8 -29.11 8.39 1.55
C ARG A 8 -27.60 8.68 1.57
N PRO A 9 -27.16 9.92 1.88
CA PRO A 9 -25.74 10.23 2.02
C PRO A 9 -25.18 9.55 3.26
N LEU A 10 -24.19 8.68 3.08
CA LEU A 10 -23.47 8.02 4.17
C LEU A 10 -22.36 8.95 4.69
N LYS A 11 -21.25 9.02 3.96
CA LYS A 11 -20.06 9.77 4.39
C LYS A 11 -19.39 10.52 3.24
N LEU A 12 -18.70 11.60 3.60
CA LEU A 12 -17.78 12.29 2.70
C LEU A 12 -16.47 11.51 2.64
N ILE A 13 -16.11 11.09 1.43
CA ILE A 13 -14.89 10.32 1.16
C ILE A 13 -13.95 11.12 0.24
N PRO A 14 -12.64 11.18 0.58
CA PRO A 14 -11.60 11.67 -0.33
C PRO A 14 -11.60 10.93 -1.67
N ILE A 15 -11.33 11.66 -2.75
CA ILE A 15 -11.36 11.11 -4.11
C ILE A 15 -10.34 9.98 -4.32
N LYS A 16 -9.25 9.98 -3.56
CA LYS A 16 -8.22 8.93 -3.59
C LYS A 16 -8.74 7.53 -3.23
N TYR A 17 -9.93 7.41 -2.62
CA TYR A 17 -10.53 6.12 -2.32
C TYR A 17 -11.56 5.67 -3.37
N ALA A 18 -11.86 6.48 -4.39
CA ALA A 18 -12.97 6.26 -5.30
C ALA A 18 -12.88 4.95 -6.12
N PHE A 19 -11.68 4.38 -6.26
CA PHE A 19 -11.45 3.12 -6.97
C PHE A 19 -11.54 1.87 -6.07
N ILE A 20 -11.72 2.03 -4.76
CA ILE A 20 -11.93 0.90 -3.85
C ILE A 20 -13.33 0.35 -4.13
N LYS A 21 -13.39 -0.88 -4.65
CA LYS A 21 -14.65 -1.62 -4.82
C LYS A 21 -15.27 -1.89 -3.44
N ASN A 22 -16.59 -1.77 -3.35
CA ASN A 22 -17.36 -1.96 -2.12
C ASN A 22 -16.84 -1.13 -0.94
N ILE A 23 -16.51 0.15 -1.19
CA ILE A 23 -15.99 1.07 -0.17
C ILE A 23 -16.90 1.19 1.07
N THR A 24 -18.19 0.89 0.93
CA THR A 24 -19.18 0.83 2.03
C THR A 24 -18.85 -0.21 3.10
N ASP A 25 -18.15 -1.30 2.74
CA ASP A 25 -17.86 -2.42 3.66
C ASP A 25 -16.85 -2.03 4.75
N PHE A 26 -16.20 -0.87 4.60
CA PHE A 26 -15.22 -0.32 5.53
C PHE A 26 -15.78 0.80 6.41
N LEU A 27 -17.09 1.09 6.31
CA LEU A 27 -17.73 2.18 7.03
C LEU A 27 -18.58 1.66 8.19
N GLU A 28 -18.40 2.28 9.35
CA GLU A 28 -19.11 2.01 10.59
C GLU A 28 -19.94 3.23 10.98
N ASP A 29 -21.22 3.04 11.32
CA ASP A 29 -22.14 4.06 11.86
C ASP A 29 -22.45 5.27 10.93
N GLU A 30 -23.73 5.59 10.77
CA GLU A 30 -24.25 6.53 9.77
C GLU A 30 -24.43 7.98 10.29
N ASP A 31 -24.24 8.21 11.60
CA ASP A 31 -24.63 9.47 12.24
C ASP A 31 -23.78 10.68 11.84
N GLN A 32 -22.53 10.46 11.43
CA GLN A 32 -21.60 11.53 11.03
C GLN A 32 -21.22 11.44 9.55
N ARG A 33 -21.29 12.59 8.84
CA ARG A 33 -20.84 12.69 7.43
C ARG A 33 -19.31 12.69 7.25
N ARG A 34 -18.54 12.40 8.29
CA ARG A 34 -17.07 12.37 8.28
C ARG A 34 -16.57 10.97 8.59
N LEU A 35 -15.43 10.60 7.99
CA LEU A 35 -14.75 9.35 8.31
C LEU A 35 -14.20 9.38 9.74
N THR A 36 -14.50 8.35 10.52
CA THR A 36 -13.84 8.08 11.79
C THR A 36 -12.37 7.72 11.54
N THR A 37 -11.57 7.74 12.61
CA THR A 37 -10.16 7.32 12.55
C THR A 37 -10.04 5.86 12.13
N ALA A 38 -10.91 4.99 12.63
CA ALA A 38 -10.94 3.57 12.29
C ALA A 38 -11.25 3.36 10.80
N GLU A 39 -12.32 3.96 10.30
CA GLU A 39 -12.70 3.87 8.88
C GLU A 39 -11.60 4.38 7.96
N ARG A 40 -10.97 5.50 8.30
CA ARG A 40 -9.85 6.04 7.53
C ARG A 40 -8.68 5.06 7.48
N ALA A 41 -8.35 4.42 8.61
CA ALA A 41 -7.30 3.40 8.65
C ALA A 41 -7.67 2.17 7.80
N HIS A 42 -8.93 1.73 7.83
CA HIS A 42 -9.42 0.64 6.98
C HIS A 42 -9.31 1.00 5.49
N LEU A 43 -9.73 2.20 5.10
CA LEU A 43 -9.65 2.68 3.72
C LEU A 43 -8.21 2.87 3.24
N ASP A 44 -7.32 3.40 4.07
CA ASP A 44 -5.89 3.53 3.73
C ASP A 44 -5.24 2.15 3.57
N LYS A 45 -5.61 1.16 4.39
CA LYS A 45 -5.15 -0.23 4.23
C LYS A 45 -5.67 -0.85 2.93
N ALA A 46 -6.95 -0.69 2.63
CA ALA A 46 -7.55 -1.20 1.39
C ALA A 46 -6.92 -0.54 0.13
N LEU A 47 -6.69 0.77 0.20
CA LEU A 47 -5.97 1.55 -0.81
C LEU A 47 -4.56 0.99 -1.05
N TYR A 48 -3.81 0.74 0.02
CA TYR A 48 -2.48 0.14 -0.06
C TYR A 48 -2.49 -1.26 -0.70
N LEU A 49 -3.39 -2.14 -0.25
CA LEU A 49 -3.53 -3.50 -0.80
C LEU A 49 -3.92 -3.48 -2.28
N HIS A 50 -4.79 -2.56 -2.69
CA HIS A 50 -5.15 -2.38 -4.10
C HIS A 50 -3.92 -2.05 -4.96
N HIS A 51 -3.10 -1.07 -4.56
CA HIS A 51 -1.89 -0.72 -5.29
C HIS A 51 -0.84 -1.84 -5.28
N PHE A 52 -0.73 -2.59 -4.18
CA PHE A 52 0.13 -3.76 -4.13
C PHE A 52 -0.33 -4.87 -5.08
N ASN A 53 -1.62 -5.17 -5.13
CA ASN A 53 -2.15 -6.16 -6.08
C ASN A 53 -1.93 -5.74 -7.54
N ASN A 54 -2.03 -4.44 -7.84
CA ASN A 54 -1.69 -3.93 -9.17
C ASN A 54 -0.20 -4.15 -9.51
N LEU A 55 0.71 -3.98 -8.53
CA LEU A 55 2.12 -4.32 -8.70
C LEU A 55 2.29 -5.82 -9.01
N ILE A 56 1.66 -6.70 -8.22
CA ILE A 56 1.73 -8.16 -8.43
C ILE A 56 1.18 -8.53 -9.81
N ASN A 57 0.02 -8.00 -10.20
CA ASN A 57 -0.59 -8.25 -11.50
C ASN A 57 0.31 -7.75 -12.65
N SER A 58 0.99 -6.62 -12.48
CA SER A 58 1.96 -6.14 -13.49
C SER A 58 3.16 -7.08 -13.67
N LEU A 59 3.53 -7.86 -12.65
CA LEU A 59 4.60 -8.86 -12.77
C LEU A 59 4.18 -10.04 -13.63
N GLN A 60 2.90 -10.37 -13.69
CA GLN A 60 2.39 -11.47 -14.54
C GLN A 60 2.79 -11.28 -16.02
N SER A 61 2.79 -10.04 -16.51
CA SER A 61 3.18 -9.76 -17.90
C SER A 61 4.68 -9.48 -18.08
N ASN A 62 5.35 -8.97 -17.05
CA ASN A 62 6.73 -8.47 -17.16
C ASN A 62 7.80 -9.43 -16.60
N ASP A 63 7.46 -10.24 -15.59
CA ASP A 63 8.37 -11.16 -14.91
C ASP A 63 7.57 -12.32 -14.27
N GLN A 64 7.16 -13.27 -15.13
CA GLN A 64 6.36 -14.43 -14.72
C GLN A 64 7.05 -15.25 -13.62
N LYS A 65 8.39 -15.36 -13.65
CA LYS A 65 9.14 -16.13 -12.64
C LYS A 65 9.01 -15.50 -11.25
N THR A 66 9.11 -14.18 -11.16
CA THR A 66 8.88 -13.49 -9.90
C THR A 66 7.41 -13.56 -9.51
N TYR A 67 6.49 -13.33 -10.44
CA TYR A 67 5.04 -13.44 -10.21
C TYR A 67 4.65 -14.75 -9.54
N GLU A 68 5.08 -15.91 -10.08
CA GLU A 68 4.74 -17.22 -9.51
C GLU A 68 5.18 -17.37 -8.05
N LYS A 69 6.28 -16.72 -7.66
CA LYS A 69 6.76 -16.74 -6.28
C LYS A 69 5.95 -15.83 -5.35
N VAL A 70 5.41 -14.72 -5.86
CA VAL A 70 4.77 -13.68 -5.03
C VAL A 70 3.25 -13.55 -5.22
N LYS A 71 2.62 -14.32 -6.12
CA LYS A 71 1.19 -14.21 -6.44
C LYS A 71 0.26 -14.37 -5.23
N ASN A 72 0.67 -15.13 -4.23
CA ASN A 72 -0.06 -15.36 -2.98
C ASN A 72 0.58 -14.65 -1.78
N ALA A 73 1.56 -13.77 -2.02
CA ALA A 73 2.29 -13.11 -0.95
C ALA A 73 1.57 -11.82 -0.52
N SER A 74 1.67 -11.52 0.77
CA SER A 74 1.13 -10.29 1.35
C SER A 74 2.27 -9.29 1.63
N PRO A 75 2.03 -7.99 1.47
CA PRO A 75 3.03 -6.98 1.79
C PRO A 75 3.18 -6.84 3.31
N VAL A 76 4.42 -6.67 3.78
CA VAL A 76 4.75 -6.53 5.21
C VAL A 76 5.15 -5.09 5.53
N TYR A 77 6.25 -4.61 4.95
CA TYR A 77 6.77 -3.26 5.14
C TYR A 77 7.44 -2.75 3.87
N ALA A 78 7.56 -1.43 3.75
CA ALA A 78 8.25 -0.78 2.64
C ALA A 78 9.57 -0.13 3.08
N VAL A 79 10.58 -0.19 2.22
CA VAL A 79 11.92 0.36 2.48
C VAL A 79 12.30 1.35 1.39
N LYS A 80 12.83 2.51 1.82
CA LYS A 80 13.48 3.48 0.96
C LYS A 80 14.99 3.28 1.01
N VAL A 81 15.60 3.01 -0.14
CA VAL A 81 17.04 2.79 -0.30
C VAL A 81 17.63 3.95 -1.09
N LYS A 82 18.67 4.60 -0.56
CA LYS A 82 19.42 5.66 -1.24
C LYS A 82 20.90 5.24 -1.30
N PRO A 83 21.32 4.49 -2.35
CA PRO A 83 22.72 4.15 -2.53
C PRO A 83 23.54 5.41 -2.82
N HIS A 84 24.81 5.41 -2.44
CA HIS A 84 25.70 6.57 -2.64
C HIS A 84 25.77 6.94 -4.13
N GLY A 85 25.43 8.18 -4.47
CA GLY A 85 25.45 8.68 -5.85
C GLY A 85 24.36 8.13 -6.78
N GLN A 86 23.42 7.32 -6.29
CA GLN A 86 22.36 6.72 -7.12
C GLN A 86 20.96 7.26 -6.81
N SER A 87 20.04 7.04 -7.76
CA SER A 87 18.63 7.35 -7.61
C SER A 87 18.01 6.57 -6.44
N THR A 88 17.11 7.23 -5.72
CA THR A 88 16.35 6.60 -4.63
C THR A 88 15.50 5.47 -5.18
N THR A 89 15.65 4.28 -4.60
CA THR A 89 14.85 3.10 -4.94
C THR A 89 13.87 2.80 -3.81
N TYR A 90 12.61 2.52 -4.16
CA TYR A 90 11.58 2.10 -3.23
C TYR A 90 11.35 0.61 -3.38
N THR A 91 11.24 -0.09 -2.26
CA THR A 91 11.03 -1.53 -2.24
C THR A 91 9.98 -1.92 -1.21
N ILE A 92 9.36 -3.08 -1.42
CA ILE A 92 8.37 -3.67 -0.52
C ILE A 92 8.79 -5.10 -0.17
N ARG A 93 8.80 -5.42 1.12
CA ARG A 93 9.05 -6.76 1.63
C ARG A 93 7.74 -7.51 1.72
N THR A 94 7.69 -8.71 1.17
CA THR A 94 6.55 -9.62 1.27
C THR A 94 6.75 -10.66 2.36
N ASN A 95 5.66 -11.29 2.80
CA ASN A 95 5.65 -12.27 3.90
C ASN A 95 6.45 -13.55 3.58
N ASN A 96 6.60 -13.89 2.29
CA ASN A 96 7.45 -14.98 1.81
C ASN A 96 8.93 -14.57 1.64
N ASN A 97 9.36 -13.48 2.29
CA ASN A 97 10.75 -13.02 2.31
C ASN A 97 11.33 -12.59 0.95
N ILE A 98 10.48 -12.17 0.02
CA ILE A 98 10.90 -11.56 -1.26
C ILE A 98 10.83 -10.03 -1.13
N THR A 99 11.77 -9.35 -1.79
CA THR A 99 11.79 -7.89 -1.86
C THR A 99 11.51 -7.46 -3.30
N LEU A 100 10.44 -6.70 -3.52
CA LEU A 100 10.02 -6.21 -4.83
C LEU A 100 10.32 -4.72 -4.94
N LYS A 101 10.78 -4.26 -6.11
CA LYS A 101 10.83 -2.83 -6.41
C LYS A 101 9.40 -2.30 -6.55
N CYS A 102 9.14 -1.10 -6.05
CA CYS A 102 7.83 -0.47 -6.12
C CYS A 102 7.90 1.01 -6.47
N SER A 103 6.75 1.60 -6.75
CA SER A 103 6.63 3.04 -6.97
C SER A 103 6.73 3.81 -5.64
N LYS A 104 7.11 5.09 -5.74
CA LYS A 104 7.08 6.03 -4.61
C LYS A 104 5.69 6.09 -3.95
N LEU A 105 4.63 6.06 -4.75
CA LEU A 105 3.24 6.05 -4.27
C LEU A 105 2.96 4.86 -3.36
N LEU A 106 3.32 3.64 -3.79
CA LEU A 106 3.08 2.44 -2.96
C LEU A 106 3.88 2.49 -1.66
N TYR A 107 5.10 3.04 -1.69
CA TYR A 107 5.88 3.29 -0.49
C TYR A 107 5.18 4.28 0.45
N GLU A 108 4.71 5.42 -0.05
CA GLU A 108 4.08 6.45 0.78
C GLU A 108 2.80 5.97 1.47
N LEU A 109 2.02 5.14 0.76
CA LEU A 109 0.80 4.49 1.26
C LEU A 109 1.06 3.36 2.26
N CYS A 110 2.29 2.85 2.34
CA CYS A 110 2.62 1.75 3.24
C CYS A 110 2.46 2.18 4.71
N PRO A 111 1.72 1.41 5.54
CA PRO A 111 1.56 1.73 6.96
C PRO A 111 2.84 1.50 7.76
N ASP A 112 3.61 0.45 7.45
CA ASP A 112 4.91 0.16 8.06
C ASP A 112 6.04 0.51 7.09
N LYS A 113 6.64 1.69 7.28
CA LYS A 113 7.78 2.17 6.51
C LYS A 113 9.04 2.08 7.34
N ARG A 114 10.07 1.45 6.78
CA ARG A 114 11.40 1.39 7.37
C ARG A 114 12.38 2.23 6.56
N MET A 115 13.25 2.94 7.25
CA MET A 115 14.48 3.43 6.65
C MET A 115 15.49 2.29 6.69
N ASN A 116 16.33 2.17 5.66
CA ASN A 116 17.37 1.16 5.69
C ASN A 116 18.28 1.46 6.90
N ALA A 117 18.26 0.58 7.91
CA ALA A 117 19.16 0.64 9.06
C ALA A 117 20.56 0.15 8.64
N LYS A 118 21.17 0.82 7.67
CA LYS A 118 22.59 0.68 7.33
C LYS A 118 23.18 2.04 6.89
N GLN A 119 23.29 2.95 7.85
CA GLN A 119 24.62 3.43 8.24
C GLN A 119 25.06 2.64 9.48
N LEU A 120 25.15 1.31 9.35
CA LEU A 120 26.09 0.53 10.14
C LEU A 120 27.30 0.47 9.22
N THR A 121 28.21 1.40 9.43
CA THR A 121 29.57 1.35 8.94
C THR A 121 30.11 -0.06 9.17
N LEU A 122 30.27 -0.81 8.08
CA LEU A 122 31.19 -1.95 8.03
C LEU A 122 32.58 -1.35 7.74
N PHE A 123 33.14 -0.74 8.78
CA PHE A 123 34.56 -0.56 9.07
C PHE A 123 34.61 -0.96 10.56
N ASP A 124 35.29 -1.99 11.03
CA ASP A 124 36.62 -2.48 10.68
C ASP A 124 36.67 -4.02 10.61
N GLN A 125 37.70 -4.47 9.87
CA GLN A 125 38.22 -5.83 9.84
C GLN A 125 38.91 -6.19 11.17
#